data_AF-A0A524IDL8-F1
#
_entry.id   AF-A0A524IDL8-F1
#
_cell.length_a   1.000
_cell.length_b   1.000
_cell.length_c   1.000
_cell.angle_alpha   90.00
_cell.angle_beta   90.00
_cell.angle_gamma   90.00
#
_symmetry.space_group_name_H-M   'P 1'
#
loop_
_entity.id
_entity.type
_entity.pdbx_description
1 polymer ?
#
loop_
_entity_poly.entity_id
_entity_poly.type
_entity_poly.pdbx_seq_one_letter_code
_entity_poly.pdbx_strand_id
1 'polypeptide(L)'
;MKPPLLGISLLVASFVLAPGNDAAAHETIGMVRSSEGVATVTRGESVLPATPGTKLLAGDILGTDPDATLGVILRDNSTLS
;
A
#
# COMPACT_ATOMS: atom_id res chain seq x y z
N MET A 1 30.11 50.61 -32.65
CA MET A 1 29.35 51.02 -31.45
C MET A 1 28.70 49.77 -30.87
N LYS A 2 28.84 49.53 -29.56
CA LYS A 2 28.33 48.37 -28.81
C LYS A 2 27.27 48.89 -27.83
N PRO A 3 26.26 48.10 -27.48
CA PRO A 3 25.92 47.97 -26.08
C PRO A 3 26.27 46.56 -25.57
N PRO A 4 26.78 46.44 -24.33
CA PRO A 4 27.00 45.18 -23.63
C PRO A 4 25.75 44.83 -22.80
N LEU A 5 25.90 43.91 -21.84
CA LEU A 5 24.97 43.57 -20.76
C LEU A 5 23.95 42.46 -21.10
N LEU A 6 24.13 41.27 -20.52
CA LEU A 6 23.70 40.82 -19.18
C LEU A 6 22.45 39.96 -19.41
N GLY A 7 22.57 38.64 -19.38
CA GLY A 7 22.47 37.92 -18.12
C GLY A 7 21.02 37.50 -17.91
N ILE A 8 20.66 36.32 -18.40
CA ILE A 8 19.45 35.62 -17.93
C ILE A 8 19.87 34.18 -17.70
N SER A 9 20.45 33.94 -16.53
CA SER A 9 20.50 32.61 -15.95
C SER A 9 19.05 32.20 -15.69
N LEU A 10 18.48 31.38 -16.56
CA LEU A 10 17.14 30.85 -16.40
C LEU A 10 17.17 29.83 -15.25
N LEU A 11 16.94 30.32 -14.03
CA LEU A 11 16.74 29.49 -12.86
C LEU A 11 15.39 28.77 -13.03
N VAL A 12 15.43 27.58 -13.63
CA VAL A 12 14.27 26.69 -13.70
C VAL A 12 14.01 26.20 -12.27
N ALA A 13 13.05 26.83 -11.60
CA ALA A 13 12.51 26.34 -10.35
C ALA A 13 11.72 25.06 -10.63
N SER A 14 12.39 23.92 -10.51
CA SER A 14 11.75 22.61 -10.51
C SER A 14 10.89 22.49 -9.26
N PHE A 15 9.61 22.85 -9.37
CA PHE A 15 8.61 22.55 -8.36
C PHE A 15 8.40 21.03 -8.39
N VAL A 16 9.18 20.31 -7.59
CA VAL A 16 9.01 18.88 -7.36
C VAL A 16 7.71 18.74 -6.57
N LEU A 17 6.63 18.46 -7.29
CA LEU A 17 5.36 18.03 -6.72
C LEU A 17 5.61 16.63 -6.12
N ALA A 18 6.01 16.59 -4.85
CA ALA A 18 6.10 15.33 -4.12
C ALA A 18 4.68 14.74 -4.08
N PRO A 19 4.45 13.53 -4.61
CA PRO A 19 3.19 12.86 -4.37
C PRO A 19 3.04 12.72 -2.86
N GLY A 20 1.89 13.15 -2.32
CA GLY A 20 1.56 12.94 -0.93
C GLY A 20 1.58 11.44 -0.67
N ASN A 21 2.66 10.95 -0.05
CA ASN A 21 2.65 9.64 0.56
C ASN A 21 1.73 9.75 1.78
N ASP A 22 0.42 9.62 1.55
CA ASP A 22 -0.54 9.21 2.56
C ASP A 22 -0.20 7.77 2.97
N ALA A 23 0.96 7.60 3.60
CA ALA A 23 1.26 6.49 4.46
C ALA A 23 0.44 6.70 5.74
N ALA A 24 -0.88 6.77 5.60
CA ALA A 24 -1.78 6.55 6.70
C ALA A 24 -1.43 5.15 7.20
N ALA A 25 -0.80 5.10 8.37
CA ALA A 25 -0.56 3.86 9.09
C ALA A 25 -1.93 3.27 9.41
N HIS A 26 -2.48 2.49 8.47
CA HIS A 26 -3.78 1.89 8.63
C HIS A 26 -3.74 1.01 9.87
N GLU A 27 -4.76 1.15 10.71
CA GLU A 27 -4.85 0.43 11.97
C GLU A 27 -4.82 -1.08 11.69
N THR A 28 -3.99 -1.83 12.43
CA THR A 28 -4.06 -3.30 12.37
C THR A 28 -5.40 -3.75 12.92
N ILE A 29 -6.18 -4.46 12.11
CA ILE A 29 -7.51 -4.96 12.46
C ILE A 29 -7.52 -6.47 12.77
N GLY A 30 -6.45 -7.18 12.40
CA GLY A 30 -6.35 -8.61 12.59
C GLY A 30 -5.10 -9.22 11.95
N MET A 31 -5.15 -10.52 11.74
CA MET A 31 -4.09 -11.27 11.09
C MET A 31 -4.62 -12.48 10.32
N VAL A 32 -3.88 -12.92 9.31
CA VAL A 32 -4.11 -14.21 8.67
C VAL A 32 -3.76 -15.33 9.64
N ARG A 33 -4.72 -16.22 9.89
CA ARG A 33 -4.58 -17.39 10.75
C ARG A 33 -4.13 -18.60 9.93
N SER A 34 -4.74 -18.81 8.77
CA SER A 34 -4.49 -19.96 7.89
C SER A 34 -4.64 -19.54 6.43
N SER A 35 -3.86 -20.16 5.54
CA SER A 35 -3.98 -19.94 4.09
C SER A 35 -3.61 -21.23 3.38
N GLU A 36 -4.47 -21.67 2.47
CA GLU A 36 -4.28 -22.84 1.61
C GLU A 36 -4.60 -22.44 0.17
N GLY A 37 -3.77 -22.85 -0.79
CA GLY A 37 -3.86 -22.37 -2.17
C GLY A 37 -3.33 -20.93 -2.33
N VAL A 38 -3.78 -20.25 -3.39
CA VAL A 38 -3.37 -18.87 -3.71
C VAL A 38 -4.34 -17.88 -3.05
N ALA A 39 -3.84 -17.15 -2.06
CA ALA A 39 -4.56 -16.09 -1.38
C ALA A 39 -3.70 -14.82 -1.28
N THR A 40 -4.34 -13.66 -1.38
CA THR A 40 -3.67 -12.36 -1.46
C THR A 40 -4.32 -11.31 -0.58
N VAL A 41 -3.52 -10.35 -0.16
CA VAL A 41 -3.95 -9.12 0.52
C VAL A 41 -3.57 -7.96 -0.40
N THR A 42 -4.56 -7.26 -0.94
CA THR A 42 -4.34 -6.03 -1.69
C THR A 42 -4.40 -4.84 -0.73
N ARG A 43 -3.28 -4.12 -0.62
CA ARG A 43 -3.11 -2.94 0.23
C ARG A 43 -2.73 -1.75 -0.64
N GLY A 44 -3.70 -0.89 -0.91
CA GLY A 44 -3.54 0.19 -1.89
C GLY A 44 -3.17 -0.39 -3.26
N GLU A 45 -2.00 -0.03 -3.77
CA GLU A 45 -1.48 -0.52 -5.06
C GLU A 45 -0.63 -1.79 -4.94
N SER A 46 -0.40 -2.29 -3.71
CA SER A 46 0.43 -3.46 -3.45
C SER A 46 -0.41 -4.72 -3.30
N VAL A 47 0.02 -5.82 -3.91
CA VAL A 47 -0.56 -7.15 -3.70
C VAL A 47 0.46 -8.00 -2.95
N LEU A 48 0.08 -8.41 -1.74
CA LEU A 48 0.90 -9.22 -0.84
C LEU A 48 0.35 -10.65 -0.78
N PRO A 49 1.20 -11.68 -0.63
CA PRO A 49 0.71 -13.03 -0.35
C PRO A 49 0.07 -13.07 1.05
N ALA A 50 -1.10 -13.69 1.17
CA ALA A 50 -1.82 -13.80 2.43
C ALA A 50 -1.30 -14.99 3.27
N THR A 51 -0.05 -14.95 3.72
CA THR A 51 0.52 -16.05 4.51
C THR A 51 0.10 -15.96 5.99
N PRO A 52 0.02 -17.10 6.72
CA PRO A 52 -0.23 -17.09 8.16
C PRO A 52 0.72 -16.15 8.91
N GLY A 53 0.16 -15.34 9.82
CA GLY A 53 0.90 -14.29 10.52
C GLY A 53 0.88 -12.93 9.83
N THR A 54 0.44 -12.84 8.57
CA THR A 54 0.31 -11.56 7.85
C THR A 54 -0.68 -10.65 8.58
N LYS A 55 -0.22 -9.46 8.99
CA LYS A 55 -1.07 -8.46 9.63
C LYS A 55 -2.01 -7.85 8.61
N LEU A 56 -3.29 -7.82 8.98
CA LEU A 56 -4.34 -7.16 8.21
C LEU A 56 -4.55 -5.75 8.75
N LEU A 57 -4.54 -4.78 7.85
CA LEU A 57 -4.83 -3.39 8.15
C LEU A 57 -6.22 -3.03 7.65
N ALA A 58 -6.86 -2.04 8.28
CA ALA A 58 -8.12 -1.50 7.79
C ALA A 58 -7.97 -1.08 6.31
N GLY A 59 -8.96 -1.43 5.46
CA GLY A 59 -8.91 -1.14 4.03
C GLY A 59 -8.17 -2.17 3.17
N ASP A 60 -7.54 -3.20 3.77
CA ASP A 60 -7.04 -4.34 3.01
C ASP A 60 -8.19 -5.09 2.31
N ILE A 61 -7.95 -5.51 1.06
CA ILE A 61 -8.87 -6.36 0.31
C ILE A 61 -8.27 -7.77 0.28
N LEU A 62 -9.04 -8.75 0.72
CA LEU A 62 -8.64 -10.16 0.72
C LEU A 62 -9.15 -10.84 -0.55
N GLY A 63 -8.26 -11.56 -1.24
CA GLY A 63 -8.58 -12.33 -2.43
C GLY A 63 -8.17 -13.78 -2.28
N THR A 64 -8.98 -14.68 -2.84
CA THR A 64 -8.70 -16.12 -2.94
C THR A 64 -8.96 -16.58 -4.37
N ASP A 65 -8.13 -17.49 -4.86
CA ASP A 65 -8.45 -18.26 -6.05
C ASP A 65 -9.63 -19.21 -5.79
N PRO A 66 -10.28 -19.78 -6.84
CA PRO A 66 -11.48 -20.60 -6.70
C PRO A 66 -11.34 -21.82 -5.77
N ASP A 67 -10.16 -22.42 -5.70
CA ASP A 67 -9.86 -23.60 -4.88
C ASP A 67 -9.04 -23.27 -3.62
N ALA A 68 -8.89 -21.98 -3.30
CA ALA A 68 -8.10 -21.52 -2.15
C ALA A 68 -8.98 -21.28 -0.91
N THR A 69 -8.40 -21.42 0.28
CA THR A 69 -9.04 -21.14 1.56
C THR A 69 -8.20 -20.14 2.35
N LEU A 70 -8.84 -19.13 2.94
CA LEU A 70 -8.18 -18.11 3.74
C LEU A 70 -8.91 -17.91 5.06
N GLY A 71 -8.25 -18.21 6.18
CA GLY A 71 -8.77 -17.97 7.51
C GLY A 71 -8.10 -16.75 8.15
N VAL A 72 -8.90 -15.84 8.70
CA VAL A 72 -8.41 -14.64 9.40
C VAL A 72 -8.99 -14.56 10.80
N ILE A 73 -8.26 -13.92 11.71
CA ILE A 73 -8.72 -13.57 13.05
C ILE A 73 -8.59 -12.07 13.25
N LEU A 74 -9.69 -11.44 13.67
CA LEU A 74 -9.78 -10.02 13.95
C LEU A 74 -9.49 -9.76 15.43
N ARG A 75 -9.25 -8.49 15.78
CA ARG A 75 -8.87 -8.07 17.14
C ARG A 75 -9.92 -8.34 18.22
N ASP A 76 -11.18 -8.44 17.84
CA ASP A 76 -12.29 -8.82 18.71
C ASP A 76 -12.41 -10.34 18.90
N ASN A 77 -11.45 -11.11 18.37
CA ASN A 77 -11.44 -12.58 18.30
C ASN A 77 -12.50 -13.17 17.36
N SER A 78 -13.16 -12.36 16.55
CA SER A 78 -13.98 -12.86 15.46
C SER A 78 -13.10 -13.53 14.40
N THR A 79 -13.65 -14.52 13.71
CA THR A 79 -12.96 -15.22 12.63
C THR A 79 -13.77 -15.18 11.34
N LEU A 80 -13.08 -15.18 10.20
CA LEU A 80 -13.69 -15.26 8.86
C LEU A 80 -12.89 -16.28 8.04
N SER A 81 -13.61 -17.16 7.34
CA SER A 81 -13.06 -18.28 6.56
C SER A 81 -13.97 -18.65 5.40
#